data_AF-A0A929ZE85-F1
#
_entry.id   AF-A0A929ZE85-F1
#
_cell.length_a   1.000
_cell.length_b   1.000
_cell.length_c   1.000
_cell.angle_alpha   90.00
_cell.angle_beta   90.00
_cell.angle_gamma   90.00
#
_symmetry.space_group_name_H-M   'P 1'
#
loop_
_entity.id
_entity.type
_entity.pdbx_description
1 polymer ?
#
loop_
_entity_poly.entity_id
_entity_poly.type
_entity_poly.pdbx_seq_one_letter_code
_entity_poly.pdbx_strand_id
1 'polypeptide(L)' 'MKLPFGATKEDFERCKKILSKLVNDKIDLNELTLTIMNISYSTGGNYSDEIILKYAMSYLKNLT' A
#
# COMPACT_ATOMS: atom_id res chain seq x y z
N MET A 1 -12.64 -4.76 -7.63
CA MET A 1 -11.42 -3.96 -7.44
C MET A 1 -10.34 -4.49 -8.38
N LYS A 2 -9.61 -3.64 -9.10
CA LYS A 2 -8.52 -4.06 -10.01
C LYS A 2 -7.19 -3.93 -9.27
N LEU A 3 -6.44 -5.02 -9.16
CA LEU A 3 -5.13 -5.05 -8.52
C LEU A 3 -4.00 -4.64 -9.50
N PRO A 4 -2.88 -4.10 -9.00
CA PRO A 4 -1.69 -3.86 -9.81
C PRO A 4 -1.14 -5.16 -10.42
N PHE A 5 -0.40 -5.05 -11.52
CA PHE A 5 0.12 -6.22 -12.22
C PHE A 5 1.03 -7.06 -11.31
N GLY A 6 0.86 -8.38 -11.34
CA GLY A 6 1.62 -9.31 -10.50
C GLY A 6 1.20 -9.38 -9.03
N ALA A 7 0.20 -8.60 -8.59
CA ALA A 7 -0.33 -8.71 -7.23
C ALA A 7 -1.47 -9.74 -7.15
N THR A 8 -1.46 -10.56 -6.09
CA THR A 8 -2.60 -11.42 -5.76
C THR A 8 -3.54 -10.76 -4.74
N LYS A 9 -4.68 -11.41 -4.48
CA LYS A 9 -5.58 -10.97 -3.41
C LYS A 9 -4.90 -11.10 -2.03
N GLU A 10 -4.08 -12.13 -1.85
CA GLU A 10 -3.30 -12.33 -0.62
C GLU A 10 -2.27 -11.21 -0.42
N ASP A 11 -1.62 -10.75 -1.49
CA ASP A 11 -0.74 -9.57 -1.41
C ASP A 11 -1.51 -8.34 -0.95
N PHE A 12 -2.69 -8.11 -1.51
CA PHE A 12 -3.53 -6.98 -1.12
C PHE A 12 -3.91 -7.04 0.37
N GLU A 13 -4.42 -8.17 0.85
CA GLU A 13 -4.82 -8.30 2.26
C GLU A 13 -3.62 -8.18 3.21
N ARG A 14 -2.45 -8.72 2.82
CA ARG A 14 -1.20 -8.55 3.58
C ARG A 14 -0.78 -7.08 3.64
N CYS A 15 -0.72 -6.39 2.50
CA CYS A 15 -0.39 -4.97 2.44
C CYS A 15 -1.38 -4.14 3.27
N LYS A 16 -2.67 -4.40 3.12
CA LYS A 16 -3.73 -3.72 3.85
C LYS A 16 -3.56 -3.82 5.37
N LYS A 17 -3.22 -5.02 5.87
CA LYS A 17 -2.96 -5.28 7.30
C LYS A 17 -1.72 -4.54 7.82
N ILE A 18 -0.73 -4.28 6.98
CA ILE A 18 0.45 -3.47 7.34
C ILE A 18 0.03 -2.01 7.45
N LEU A 19 -0.68 -1.50 6.44
CA LEU A 19 -1.08 -0.10 6.38
C LEU A 19 -2.11 0.28 7.44
N SER A 20 -2.97 -0.64 7.87
CA SER A 20 -3.94 -0.40 8.93
C SER A 20 -3.31 -0.04 10.27
N LYS A 21 -2.01 -0.34 10.47
CA LYS A 21 -1.27 0.02 11.68
C LYS A 21 -0.70 1.43 11.64
N LEU A 22 -0.72 2.08 10.47
CA LEU A 22 -0.11 3.39 10.22
C LEU A 22 -1.12 4.53 10.18
N VAL A 23 -2.41 4.21 9.98
CA VAL A 23 -3.48 5.19 9.78
C VAL A 23 -4.64 4.96 10.74
N ASN A 24 -5.47 5.98 10.91
CA ASN A 24 -6.72 5.90 11.66
C ASN A 24 -7.93 5.70 10.73
N ASP A 25 -9.10 5.50 11.32
CA ASP A 25 -10.35 5.16 10.61
C ASP A 25 -10.87 6.25 9.66
N LYS A 26 -10.23 7.43 9.59
CA LYS A 26 -10.62 8.51 8.66
C LYS A 26 -10.10 8.30 7.24
N ILE A 27 -9.16 7.38 7.03
CA ILE A 27 -8.58 7.08 5.72
C ILE A 27 -9.25 5.84 5.13
N ASP A 28 -9.65 5.91 3.86
CA ASP A 28 -10.08 4.71 3.13
C ASP A 28 -8.88 3.78 2.96
N LEU A 29 -8.87 2.71 3.76
CA LEU A 29 -7.77 1.77 3.81
C LEU A 29 -7.63 0.96 2.50
N ASN A 30 -8.71 0.72 1.77
CA ASN A 30 -8.64 0.01 0.49
C ASN A 30 -7.98 0.91 -0.57
N GLU A 31 -8.41 2.17 -0.63
CA GLU A 31 -7.85 3.16 -1.56
C GLU A 31 -6.37 3.43 -1.26
N LEU A 32 -6.01 3.60 0.02
CA LEU A 32 -4.62 3.74 0.43
C LEU A 32 -3.79 2.52 0.01
N THR A 33 -4.29 1.30 0.26
CA THR A 33 -3.57 0.07 -0.09
C THR A 33 -3.32 -0.02 -1.59
N LEU A 34 -4.34 0.25 -2.41
CA LEU A 34 -4.19 0.31 -3.86
C LEU A 34 -3.17 1.36 -4.28
N THR A 35 -3.21 2.55 -3.68
CA THR A 35 -2.31 3.65 -4.01
C THR A 35 -0.86 3.26 -3.75
N ILE A 36 -0.56 2.73 -2.56
CA ILE A 36 0.80 2.32 -2.20
C ILE A 36 1.30 1.15 -3.07
N MET A 37 0.45 0.15 -3.34
CA MET A 37 0.83 -0.96 -4.22
C MET A 37 1.09 -0.49 -5.65
N ASN A 38 0.29 0.45 -6.18
CA ASN A 38 0.51 1.05 -7.50
C ASN A 38 1.82 1.85 -7.55
N ILE A 39 2.15 2.61 -6.50
CA ILE A 39 3.44 3.31 -6.40
C ILE A 39 4.59 2.29 -6.46
N SER A 40 4.51 1.22 -5.66
CA SER A 40 5.54 0.18 -5.66
C SER A 40 5.72 -0.43 -7.06
N TYR A 41 4.62 -0.82 -7.71
CA TYR A 41 4.68 -1.35 -9.08
C TYR A 41 5.28 -0.35 -10.08
N SER A 42 4.82 0.91 -10.07
CA SER A 42 5.24 1.94 -11.03
C SER A 42 6.73 2.31 -10.94
N THR A 43 7.36 2.01 -9.80
CA THR A 43 8.77 2.28 -9.52
C THR A 43 9.67 1.05 -9.73
N GLY A 44 9.11 -0.06 -10.23
CA GLY A 44 9.82 -1.33 -10.37
C GLY A 44 10.06 -2.07 -9.04
N GLY A 45 9.33 -1.70 -7.99
CA GLY A 45 9.35 -2.37 -6.70
C GLY A 45 8.54 -3.68 -6.69
N ASN A 46 8.39 -4.26 -5.50
CA ASN A 46 7.57 -5.44 -5.26
C ASN A 46 6.60 -5.18 -4.08
N TYR A 47 5.78 -6.17 -3.75
CA TYR A 47 4.80 -6.04 -2.66
C TYR A 47 5.33 -6.54 -1.31
N SER A 48 6.65 -6.65 -1.10
CA SER A 48 7.18 -7.07 0.19
C SER A 48 6.81 -6.08 1.30
N ASP A 49 6.75 -6.55 2.54
CA ASP A 49 6.38 -5.73 3.70
C ASP A 49 7.26 -4.48 3.81
N GLU A 50 8.57 -4.64 3.60
CA GLU A 50 9.56 -3.55 3.67
C GLU A 50 9.32 -2.48 2.61
N ILE A 51 9.10 -2.87 1.36
CA ILE A 51 8.89 -1.93 0.26
C ILE A 51 7.57 -1.18 0.42
N ILE A 52 6.51 -1.88 0.82
CA ILE A 52 5.19 -1.29 1.07
C ILE A 52 5.26 -0.30 2.24
N LEU A 53 5.94 -0.66 3.33
CA LEU A 53 6.12 0.22 4.48
C LEU A 53 6.90 1.48 4.09
N LYS A 54 8.00 1.34 3.33
CA LYS A 54 8.80 2.48 2.85
C LYS A 54 7.96 3.47 2.03
N TYR A 55 7.19 2.97 1.07
CA TYR A 55 6.33 3.82 0.24
C TYR A 55 5.19 4.44 1.05
N ALA A 56 4.59 3.70 1.97
CA ALA A 56 3.54 4.21 2.84
C ALA A 56 4.02 5.35 3.73
N MET A 57 5.18 5.19 4.39
CA MET A 57 5.75 6.24 5.23
C MET A 57 6.07 7.50 4.41
N SER A 58 6.63 7.33 3.20
CA SER A 58 6.91 8.46 2.31
C SER A 58 5.63 9.16 1.85
N TYR A 59 4.59 8.40 1.51
CA TYR A 59 3.31 8.93 1.04
C TYR A 59 2.56 9.68 2.14
N LEU A 60 2.45 9.08 3.33
CA LEU A 60 1.76 9.67 4.47
C LEU A 60 2.45 10.93 5.00
N LYS A 61 3.79 11.01 4.92
CA LYS A 61 4.54 12.22 5.27
C LYS A 61 4.18 13.43 4.40
N ASN A 62 3.75 13.20 3.16
CA ASN A 62 3.35 14.27 2.24
C ASN A 62 1.85 14.62 2.34
N LEU A 63 1.07 13.86 3.11
CA LEU A 63 -0.37 14.09 3.35
C LEU A 63 -0.63 14.97 4.58
N THR A 64 0.37 15.16 5.43
CA THR A 64 0.33 15.93 6.69
C THR A 64 1.30 17.09 6.64
#